data_AF-A0AAE3A3V0-F1
#
_entry.id   AF-A0AAE3A3V0-F1
#
_cell.length_a   1.000
_cell.length_b   1.000
_cell.length_c   1.000
_cell.angle_alpha   90.00
_cell.angle_beta   90.00
_cell.angle_gamma   90.00
#
_symmetry.space_group_name_H-M   'P 1'
#
loop_
_entity.id
_entity.type
_entity.pdbx_description
1 polymer ?
#
loop_
_entity_poly.entity_id
_entity_poly.type
_entity_poly.pdbx_seq_one_letter_code
_entity_poly.pdbx_strand_id
1 'polypeptide(L)'
;MNEARVFEDSYSGVFREQEDFFSCLHEILGNSYWNRQKVRNLRLVPITAGSKLEKELRSQYANDGIDDGIITDTIANTELMLKYRGKVIPVRDCAIKSISGIRIWNPKDDECTISITAKLNS
;
A
#
# COMPACT_ATOMS: atom_id res chain seq x y z
N MET A 1 14.72 17.43 0.19
CA MET A 1 13.35 17.23 -0.34
C MET A 1 12.53 16.64 0.81
N ASN A 2 12.05 17.46 1.76
CA ASN A 2 11.66 16.98 3.10
C ASN A 2 10.14 16.85 3.34
N GLU A 3 9.32 16.94 2.30
CA GLU A 3 7.85 16.92 2.45
C GLU A 3 7.16 16.16 1.30
N ALA A 4 7.89 15.36 0.54
CA ALA A 4 7.30 14.61 -0.56
C ALA A 4 6.48 13.46 0.03
N ARG A 5 5.16 13.62 0.07
CA ARG A 5 4.21 12.55 0.43
C ARG A 5 4.10 11.53 -0.70
N VAL A 6 5.20 10.83 -0.97
CA VAL A 6 5.31 9.84 -2.07
C VAL A 6 4.38 8.63 -1.86
N PHE A 7 3.64 8.58 -0.76
CA PHE A 7 2.57 7.62 -0.56
C PHE A 7 1.28 8.02 -1.26
N GLU A 8 0.98 9.31 -1.47
CA GLU A 8 -0.29 9.79 -2.04
C GLU A 8 -0.51 9.24 -3.45
N ASP A 9 -1.74 8.83 -3.77
CA ASP A 9 -2.04 8.22 -5.08
C ASP A 9 -1.99 9.28 -6.19
N SER A 10 -2.18 10.55 -5.83
CA SER A 10 -2.04 11.70 -6.71
C SER A 10 -0.61 12.26 -6.79
N TYR A 11 0.37 11.63 -6.13
CA TYR A 11 1.74 12.13 -6.09
C TYR A 11 2.32 12.30 -7.50
N SER A 12 2.81 13.50 -7.78
CA SER A 12 3.60 13.81 -8.97
C SER A 12 4.81 14.67 -8.58
N GLY A 13 5.97 14.35 -9.15
CA GLY A 13 7.22 15.07 -8.92
C GLY A 13 7.73 15.69 -10.21
N VAL A 14 8.19 16.93 -10.15
CA VAL A 14 8.92 17.60 -11.25
C VAL A 14 10.37 17.75 -10.81
N PHE A 15 11.28 17.19 -11.60
CA PHE A 15 12.72 17.19 -11.33
C PHE A 15 13.41 18.14 -12.29
N ARG A 16 14.37 18.93 -11.78
CA ARG A 16 15.16 19.85 -12.59
C ARG A 16 16.41 19.17 -13.14
N GLU A 17 17.03 18.31 -12.34
CA GLU A 17 18.25 17.58 -12.67
C GLU A 17 18.00 16.07 -12.67
N GLN A 18 18.79 15.33 -13.45
CA GLN A 18 18.64 13.88 -13.59
C GLN A 18 19.06 13.15 -12.31
N GLU A 19 20.04 13.69 -11.61
CA GLU A 19 20.59 13.20 -10.35
C GLU A 19 19.54 13.26 -9.22
N ASP A 20 18.72 14.32 -9.19
CA ASP A 20 17.60 14.47 -8.25
C ASP A 20 16.55 13.37 -8.47
N PHE A 21 16.25 13.07 -9.74
CA PHE A 21 15.31 12.01 -10.10
C PHE A 21 15.82 10.63 -9.66
N PHE A 22 17.09 10.30 -9.92
CA PHE A 22 17.65 9.02 -9.48
C PHE A 22 17.74 8.92 -7.96
N SER A 23 18.10 10.00 -7.27
CA SER A 23 18.14 10.02 -5.81
C SER A 23 16.75 9.72 -5.21
N CYS A 24 15.70 10.32 -5.79
CA CYS A 24 14.32 10.03 -5.40
C CYS A 24 13.94 8.56 -5.66
N LEU A 25 14.30 8.00 -6.82
CA LEU A 25 14.05 6.58 -7.10
C LEU A 25 14.80 5.67 -6.12
N HIS A 26 16.05 5.97 -5.80
CA HIS A 26 16.83 5.19 -4.85
C HIS A 26 16.22 5.19 -3.45
N GLU A 27 15.72 6.33 -2.99
CA GLU A 27 15.02 6.44 -1.71
C GLU A 27 13.73 5.60 -1.71
N ILE A 28 12.92 5.72 -2.77
CA ILE A 28 11.68 4.92 -2.91
C ILE A 28 11.99 3.43 -2.92
N LEU A 29 13.00 3.01 -3.69
CA LEU A 29 13.38 1.60 -3.82
C LEU A 29 13.97 1.07 -2.51
N GLY A 30 14.78 1.87 -1.80
CA GLY A 30 15.36 1.52 -0.50
C GLY A 30 14.31 1.29 0.57
N ASN A 31 13.19 2.02 0.51
CA ASN A 31 12.07 1.92 1.45
C ASN A 31 10.95 0.98 0.95
N SER A 32 11.14 0.29 -0.18
CA SER A 32 10.14 -0.61 -0.74
C SER A 32 10.51 -2.07 -0.53
N TYR A 33 9.50 -2.92 -0.28
CA TYR A 33 9.69 -4.37 -0.19
C TYR A 33 8.65 -5.13 -1.02
N TRP A 34 9.12 -6.16 -1.72
CA TRP A 34 8.29 -7.06 -2.50
C TRP A 34 8.01 -8.32 -1.71
N ASN A 35 6.73 -8.60 -1.43
CA ASN A 35 6.30 -9.80 -0.73
C ASN A 35 5.40 -10.67 -1.62
N ARG A 36 5.71 -11.96 -1.71
CA ARG A 36 4.88 -12.95 -2.41
C ARG A 36 4.08 -13.76 -1.40
N GLN A 37 2.76 -13.74 -1.53
CA GLN A 37 1.86 -14.47 -0.64
C GLN A 37 0.80 -15.25 -1.40
N LYS A 38 0.42 -16.42 -0.87
CA LYS A 38 -0.68 -17.22 -1.39
C LYS A 38 -1.99 -16.46 -1.18
N VAL A 39 -2.84 -16.36 -2.21
CA VAL A 39 -4.13 -15.64 -2.16
C VAL A 39 -4.99 -16.05 -0.96
N ARG A 40 -5.03 -17.33 -0.61
CA ARG A 40 -5.85 -17.83 0.53
C ARG A 40 -5.49 -17.21 1.89
N ASN A 41 -4.29 -16.64 2.02
CA ASN A 41 -3.82 -15.98 3.23
C ASN A 41 -4.09 -14.47 3.24
N LEU A 42 -4.63 -13.94 2.14
CA LEU A 42 -4.91 -12.53 1.93
C LEU A 42 -6.40 -12.29 2.09
N ARG A 43 -6.76 -11.23 2.83
CA ARG A 43 -8.16 -10.81 2.97
C ARG A 43 -8.26 -9.31 2.75
N LEU A 44 -9.17 -8.90 1.90
CA LEU A 44 -9.54 -7.49 1.78
C LEU A 44 -10.52 -7.15 2.90
N VAL A 45 -10.29 -6.00 3.55
CA VAL A 45 -11.10 -5.50 4.64
C VAL A 45 -11.45 -4.05 4.31
N PRO A 46 -12.74 -3.66 4.34
CA PRO A 46 -13.10 -2.27 4.12
C PRO A 46 -12.65 -1.41 5.29
N ILE A 47 -12.24 -0.18 5.00
CA ILE A 47 -11.97 0.86 6.00
C ILE A 47 -12.84 2.07 5.70
N THR A 48 -13.54 2.56 6.73
CA THR A 48 -14.39 3.75 6.64
C THR A 48 -13.99 4.78 7.68
N ALA A 49 -14.26 6.05 7.36
CA ALA A 49 -14.04 7.15 8.28
C ALA A 49 -14.86 6.97 9.58
N GLY A 50 -14.22 7.15 10.73
CA GLY A 50 -14.80 6.97 12.06
C GLY A 50 -14.88 5.51 12.53
N SER A 51 -14.45 4.53 11.72
CA SER A 51 -14.48 3.11 12.11
C SER A 51 -13.52 2.80 13.25
N LYS A 52 -13.82 1.73 14.01
CA LYS A 52 -12.90 1.22 15.04
C LYS A 52 -11.53 0.85 14.46
N LEU A 53 -11.53 0.29 13.24
CA LEU A 53 -10.32 -0.11 12.53
C LEU A 53 -9.45 1.10 12.19
N GLU A 54 -10.03 2.21 11.72
CA GLU A 54 -9.27 3.44 11.45
C GLU A 54 -8.56 3.94 12.70
N LYS A 55 -9.28 4.04 13.82
CA LYS A 55 -8.71 4.54 15.09
C LYS A 55 -7.56 3.67 15.58
N GLU A 56 -7.73 2.34 15.50
CA GLU A 56 -6.70 1.38 15.89
C GLU A 56 -5.45 1.50 14.99
N LEU A 57 -5.64 1.64 13.68
CA LEU A 57 -4.55 1.82 12.73
C LEU A 57 -3.82 3.15 12.91
N ARG A 58 -4.54 4.27 13.11
CA ARG A 58 -3.91 5.57 13.37
C ARG A 58 -3.05 5.53 14.63
N SER A 59 -3.52 4.88 15.70
CA SER A 59 -2.72 4.70 16.90
C SER A 59 -1.48 3.82 16.67
N GLN A 60 -1.61 2.74 15.89
CA GLN A 60 -0.45 1.91 15.53
C GLN A 60 0.57 2.69 14.70
N TYR A 61 0.12 3.43 13.68
CA TYR A 61 1.00 4.20 12.79
C TYR A 61 1.71 5.33 13.55
N ALA A 62 1.01 6.01 14.46
CA ALA A 62 1.62 7.02 15.32
C ALA A 62 2.71 6.43 16.24
N ASN A 63 2.51 5.22 16.77
CA ASN A 63 3.53 4.53 17.58
C ASN A 63 4.73 4.08 16.75
N ASP A 64 4.48 3.69 15.49
CA ASP A 64 5.50 3.23 14.55
C ASP A 64 6.23 4.38 13.83
N GLY A 65 5.84 5.64 14.09
CA GLY A 65 6.43 6.83 13.46
C GLY A 65 5.98 7.09 12.01
N ILE A 66 4.94 6.38 11.55
CA ILE A 66 4.44 6.41 10.19
C ILE A 66 3.40 7.54 10.03
N ASP A 67 3.48 8.28 8.93
CA ASP A 67 2.53 9.34 8.57
C ASP A 67 1.08 8.80 8.46
N ASP A 68 0.17 9.33 9.28
CA ASP A 68 -1.23 8.92 9.31
C ASP A 68 -2.04 9.42 8.10
N GLY A 69 -1.45 10.32 7.30
CA GLY A 69 -1.94 10.74 5.98
C GLY A 69 -2.14 9.57 5.02
N ILE A 70 -1.39 8.47 5.18
CA ILE A 70 -1.58 7.23 4.41
C ILE A 70 -2.98 6.66 4.61
N ILE A 71 -3.50 6.69 5.83
CA ILE A 71 -4.84 6.17 6.15
C ILE A 71 -5.90 7.08 5.55
N THR A 72 -5.72 8.40 5.68
CA THR A 72 -6.62 9.40 5.10
C THR A 72 -6.72 9.26 3.59
N ASP A 73 -5.57 9.14 2.91
CA ASP A 73 -5.55 8.97 1.46
C ASP A 73 -6.18 7.63 1.04
N THR A 74 -5.91 6.53 1.76
CA THR A 74 -6.50 5.22 1.46
C THR A 74 -8.02 5.25 1.59
N ILE A 75 -8.56 5.92 2.61
CA ILE A 75 -10.01 6.12 2.76
C ILE A 75 -10.57 6.97 1.60
N ALA A 76 -9.85 8.01 1.17
CA ALA A 76 -10.31 8.88 0.09
C ALA A 76 -10.33 8.18 -1.29
N ASN A 77 -9.40 7.26 -1.54
CA ASN A 77 -9.20 6.68 -2.88
C ASN A 77 -9.75 5.26 -3.03
N THR A 78 -9.54 4.38 -2.04
CA THR A 78 -9.81 2.95 -2.20
C THR A 78 -10.75 2.36 -1.18
N GLU A 79 -10.84 2.95 0.02
CA GLU A 79 -11.59 2.43 1.18
C GLU A 79 -11.25 0.95 1.51
N LEU A 80 -10.08 0.48 1.08
CA LEU A 80 -9.69 -0.92 1.14
C LEU A 80 -8.34 -1.12 1.82
N MET A 81 -8.32 -2.09 2.73
CA MET A 81 -7.13 -2.55 3.44
C MET A 81 -6.90 -4.02 3.14
N LEU A 82 -5.65 -4.46 3.16
CA LEU A 82 -5.26 -5.85 3.00
C LEU A 82 -4.77 -6.40 4.34
N LYS A 83 -5.45 -7.44 4.82
CA LYS A 83 -5.04 -8.21 5.98
C LYS A 83 -4.22 -9.43 5.58
N TYR A 84 -3.03 -9.57 6.16
CA TYR A 84 -2.10 -10.65 5.93
C TYR A 84 -1.25 -10.93 7.18
N ARG A 85 -1.18 -12.19 7.64
CA ARG A 85 -0.41 -12.62 8.83
C ARG A 85 -0.58 -11.69 10.05
N GLY A 86 -1.81 -11.27 10.32
CA GLY A 86 -2.13 -10.37 11.44
C GLY A 86 -1.80 -8.89 11.21
N LYS A 87 -1.12 -8.55 10.11
CA LYS A 87 -0.89 -7.17 9.67
C LYS A 87 -2.03 -6.67 8.80
N VAL A 88 -2.25 -5.37 8.81
CA VAL A 88 -3.22 -4.67 7.95
C VAL A 88 -2.49 -3.55 7.23
N ILE A 89 -2.47 -3.59 5.90
CA ILE A 89 -1.76 -2.62 5.06
C ILE A 89 -2.73 -1.92 4.09
N PRO A 90 -2.47 -0.66 3.72
CA PRO A 90 -3.30 0.08 2.77
C PRO A 90 -3.25 -0.54 1.37
N VAL A 91 -4.41 -0.62 0.71
CA VAL A 91 -4.49 -0.91 -0.73
C VAL A 91 -4.55 0.41 -1.48
N ARG A 92 -3.61 0.61 -2.40
CA ARG A 92 -3.50 1.82 -3.23
C ARG A 92 -4.27 1.66 -4.54
N ASP A 93 -4.70 2.76 -5.17
CA ASP A 93 -5.52 2.69 -6.41
C ASP A 93 -4.84 1.88 -7.52
N CYS A 94 -3.51 2.04 -7.66
CA CYS A 94 -2.72 1.28 -8.64
C CYS A 94 -2.80 -0.25 -8.45
N ALA A 95 -3.07 -0.73 -7.23
CA ALA A 95 -3.21 -2.14 -6.92
C ALA A 95 -4.63 -2.67 -7.19
N ILE A 96 -5.67 -1.83 -7.13
CA ILE A 96 -7.07 -2.25 -7.31
C ILE A 96 -7.24 -2.95 -8.67
N LYS A 97 -6.76 -2.34 -9.76
CA LYS A 97 -6.89 -2.91 -11.11
C LYS A 97 -6.28 -4.32 -11.20
N SER A 98 -5.15 -4.53 -10.53
CA SER A 98 -4.46 -5.82 -10.49
C SER A 98 -5.21 -6.85 -9.65
N ILE A 99 -5.82 -6.42 -8.54
CA ILE A 99 -6.60 -7.29 -7.63
C ILE A 99 -7.95 -7.67 -8.27
N SER A 100 -8.66 -6.72 -8.87
CA SER A 100 -9.92 -6.95 -9.58
C SER A 100 -9.74 -7.76 -10.87
N GLY A 101 -8.55 -7.71 -11.48
CA GLY A 101 -8.17 -8.49 -12.65
C GLY A 101 -7.90 -9.98 -12.35
N ILE A 102 -7.91 -10.40 -11.08
CA ILE A 102 -7.81 -11.81 -10.69
C ILE A 102 -9.12 -12.50 -11.06
N ARG A 103 -9.25 -12.90 -12.33
CA ARG A 103 -10.19 -13.96 -12.71
C ARG A 103 -9.82 -15.19 -11.88
N ILE A 104 -10.78 -15.73 -11.14
CA ILE A 104 -10.68 -17.03 -10.50
C ILE A 104 -10.57 -18.07 -11.64
N TRP A 105 -9.35 -18.27 -12.14
CA TRP A 105 -9.05 -19.36 -13.04
C TRP A 105 -8.78 -20.58 -12.16
N ASN A 106 -9.70 -21.54 -12.16
CA ASN A 106 -9.55 -22.81 -11.47
C ASN A 106 -9.25 -23.92 -12.47
N PRO A 107 -8.01 -24.40 -12.51
CA PRO A 107 -7.75 -25.69 -13.11
C PRO A 107 -6.60 -26.40 -12.39
N LYS A 108 -6.92 -27.07 -11.29
CA LYS A 108 -6.14 -28.21 -10.76
C LYS A 108 -4.66 -28.02 -10.38
N ASP A 109 -4.04 -26.85 -10.51
CA ASP A 109 -2.70 -26.58 -9.97
C ASP A 109 -2.70 -25.30 -9.11
N ASP A 110 -2.55 -25.55 -7.81
CA ASP A 110 -2.63 -24.62 -6.70
C ASP A 110 -1.45 -23.64 -6.66
N GLU A 111 -1.61 -22.41 -7.16
CA GLU A 111 -1.11 -21.18 -6.49
C GLU A 111 -1.34 -19.92 -7.33
N CYS A 112 -2.44 -19.20 -7.05
CA CYS A 112 -2.49 -17.78 -7.39
C CYS A 112 -1.53 -17.02 -6.45
N THR A 113 -0.49 -16.42 -7.01
CA THR A 113 0.47 -15.56 -6.30
C THR A 113 0.13 -14.12 -6.60
N ILE A 114 -0.32 -13.35 -5.60
CA ILE A 114 -0.41 -11.89 -5.74
C ILE A 114 0.92 -11.31 -5.30
N SER A 115 1.60 -10.61 -6.21
CA SER A 115 2.74 -9.76 -5.86
C SER A 115 2.18 -8.39 -5.53
N ILE A 116 2.18 -8.04 -4.25
CA ILE A 116 1.72 -6.73 -3.77
C ILE A 116 2.96 -5.93 -3.41
N THR A 117 3.16 -4.80 -4.09
CA THR A 117 4.13 -3.81 -3.68
C THR A 117 3.57 -3.10 -2.45
N ALA A 118 4.03 -3.49 -1.26
CA ALA A 118 3.76 -2.72 -0.06
C ALA A 118 4.87 -1.68 0.07
N LYS A 119 4.55 -0.42 -0.22
CA LYS A 119 5.42 0.69 0.12
C LYS A 119 5.28 0.93 1.62
N LEU A 120 6.22 0.38 2.40
CA LEU A 120 6.33 0.64 3.82
C LEU A 120 7.22 1.87 3.95
N ASN A 121 6.61 3.06 4.01
CA ASN A 121 7.36 4.23 4.45
C ASN A 121 7.62 4.04 5.95
N SER A 122 8.89 3.77 6.30
CA SER A 122 9.41 3.89 7.66
C SER A 122 9.43 5.33 8.11
#